data_AF-A0A1E3HB66-F1
#
_entry.id   AF-A0A1E3HB66-F1
#
_cell.length_a   1.000
_cell.length_b   1.000
_cell.length_c   1.000
_cell.angle_alpha   90.00
_cell.angle_beta   90.00
_cell.angle_gamma   90.00
#
_symmetry.space_group_name_H-M   'P 1'
#
loop_
_entity.id
_entity.type
_entity.pdbx_description
1 polymer ?
#
loop_
_entity_poly.entity_id
_entity_poly.type
_entity_poly.pdbx_seq_one_letter_code
_entity_poly.pdbx_strand_id
1 'polypeptide(L)'
;MCYCPMHLDLSAPRNSVGEWVGSGTPLTPGYPVQLVTFEDGESTFLCAGCAISAVRCSTGNPDENEMVVGTVTRKTMETAGIYEDYKNTFKKAVSVQSGAMAPEGKILSVWVKETPLKIDRDTMTDPDTVSKKYRDFAKRQTVDESRVSLAEEWQDQDWE
;
A
#
# COMPACT_ATOMS: atom_id res chain seq x y z
N MET A 1 4.04 0.32 10.67
CA MET A 1 2.57 0.11 10.69
C MET A 1 2.02 0.34 9.29
N CYS A 2 1.01 -0.43 8.88
CA CYS A 2 0.24 -0.23 7.66
C CYS A 2 -1.04 0.53 8.00
N TYR A 3 -1.21 1.72 7.40
CA TYR A 3 -2.35 2.60 7.62
C TYR A 3 -3.38 2.54 6.50
N CYS A 4 -3.52 1.37 5.89
CA CYS A 4 -4.58 1.11 4.95
C CYS A 4 -5.94 1.14 5.67
N PRO A 5 -6.97 1.81 5.14
CA PRO A 5 -8.31 1.88 5.71
C PRO A 5 -8.89 0.55 6.20
N MET A 6 -8.58 -0.56 5.52
CA MET A 6 -9.04 -1.90 5.91
C MET A 6 -8.46 -2.43 7.22
N HIS A 7 -7.40 -1.80 7.74
CA HIS A 7 -6.80 -2.14 9.02
C HIS A 7 -7.27 -1.22 10.14
N LEU A 8 -7.83 -0.06 9.81
CA LEU A 8 -8.17 0.96 10.79
C LEU A 8 -9.53 0.67 11.43
N ASP A 9 -9.68 1.13 12.67
CA ASP A 9 -11.00 1.29 13.27
C ASP A 9 -11.68 2.54 12.72
N LEU A 10 -12.49 2.34 11.67
CA LEU A 10 -13.23 3.40 11.01
C LEU A 10 -14.55 3.78 11.71
N SER A 11 -14.86 3.14 12.85
CA SER A 11 -16.01 3.52 13.68
C SER A 11 -15.74 4.75 14.54
N ALA A 12 -14.45 5.09 14.73
CA ALA A 12 -14.01 6.23 15.52
C ALA A 12 -14.03 7.55 14.70
N PRO A 13 -14.34 8.71 15.32
CA PRO A 13 -14.30 10.01 14.65
C PRO A 13 -12.94 10.30 13.99
N ARG A 14 -12.94 11.13 12.93
CA ARG A 14 -11.72 11.57 12.23
C ARG A 14 -10.60 12.02 13.17
N ASN A 15 -10.91 12.69 14.27
CA ASN A 15 -9.93 13.22 15.23
C ASN A 15 -9.20 12.11 16.00
N SER A 16 -9.83 10.94 16.17
CA SER A 16 -9.20 9.73 16.72
C SER A 16 -8.48 8.90 15.65
N VAL A 17 -8.73 9.16 14.37
CA VAL A 17 -8.05 8.53 13.22
C VAL A 17 -6.90 9.39 12.70
N GLY A 18 -6.93 10.71 12.95
CA GLY A 18 -6.05 11.71 12.35
C GLY A 18 -4.60 11.67 12.81
N GLU A 19 -4.31 11.03 13.94
CA GLU A 19 -2.93 10.74 14.37
C GLU A 19 -2.43 9.39 13.84
N TRP A 20 -3.30 8.55 13.27
CA TRP A 20 -2.97 7.20 12.78
C TRP A 20 -2.26 6.33 13.83
N VAL A 21 -2.34 6.65 15.13
CA VAL A 21 -1.65 5.88 16.16
C VAL A 21 -2.51 4.70 16.62
N GLY A 22 -1.98 3.49 16.53
CA GLY A 22 -2.48 2.32 17.27
C GLY A 22 -3.46 1.37 16.58
N SER A 23 -4.16 1.77 15.51
CA SER A 23 -5.11 0.87 14.80
C SER A 23 -4.55 0.24 13.52
N GLY A 24 -3.39 0.68 13.02
CA GLY A 24 -2.77 0.06 11.84
C GLY A 24 -2.29 -1.37 12.10
N THR A 25 -2.06 -2.14 11.03
CA THR A 25 -1.43 -3.46 11.16
C THR A 25 0.09 -3.29 11.35
N PRO A 26 0.73 -3.95 12.32
CA PRO A 26 2.19 -3.96 12.44
C PRO A 26 2.87 -4.42 11.15
N LEU A 27 3.97 -3.75 10.80
CA LEU A 27 4.85 -4.14 9.70
C LEU A 27 6.17 -4.56 10.33
N THR A 28 6.22 -5.80 10.79
CA THR A 28 7.41 -6.39 11.42
C THR A 28 8.42 -6.83 10.36
N PRO A 29 9.69 -7.08 10.74
CA PRO A 29 10.66 -7.61 9.79
C PRO A 29 10.19 -8.90 9.12
N GLY A 30 10.53 -9.05 7.85
CA GLY A 30 10.06 -10.14 6.98
C GLY A 30 8.64 -9.96 6.43
N TYR A 31 7.83 -9.06 7.00
CA TYR A 31 6.44 -8.89 6.58
C TYR A 31 6.34 -8.41 5.11
N PRO A 32 5.46 -8.98 4.27
CA PRO A 32 5.30 -8.55 2.89
C PRO A 32 4.73 -7.13 2.81
N VAL A 33 5.45 -6.24 2.13
CA VAL A 33 5.11 -4.81 2.04
C VAL A 33 5.27 -4.27 0.63
N GLN A 34 4.75 -3.07 0.45
CA GLN A 34 4.95 -2.24 -0.71
C GLN A 34 5.37 -0.85 -0.25
N LEU A 35 6.49 -0.36 -0.79
CA LEU A 35 6.94 1.02 -0.61
C LEU A 35 6.30 1.88 -1.70
N VAL A 36 5.51 2.88 -1.28
CA VAL A 36 4.94 3.89 -2.17
C VAL A 36 5.81 5.13 -2.08
N THR A 37 6.25 5.65 -3.23
CA THR A 37 6.98 6.92 -3.32
C THR A 37 6.08 7.98 -3.95
N PHE A 38 6.13 9.19 -3.40
CA PHE A 38 5.33 10.33 -3.82
C PHE A 38 6.15 11.34 -4.65
N GLU A 39 5.47 12.28 -5.30
CA GLU A 39 6.07 13.32 -6.15
C GLU A 39 7.10 14.20 -5.42
N ASP A 40 6.91 14.41 -4.11
CA ASP A 40 7.83 15.18 -3.25
C ASP A 40 9.07 14.39 -2.80
N GLY A 41 9.16 13.11 -3.16
CA GLY A 41 10.24 12.21 -2.78
C GLY A 41 10.02 11.51 -1.44
N GLU A 42 8.98 11.86 -0.68
CA GLU A 42 8.61 11.10 0.52
C GLU A 42 8.13 9.70 0.15
N SER A 43 8.17 8.79 1.12
CA SER A 43 7.70 7.42 0.91
C SER A 43 7.04 6.86 2.15
N THR A 44 6.11 5.93 1.93
CA THR A 44 5.40 5.23 3.00
C THR A 44 5.31 3.74 2.71
N PHE A 45 5.28 2.94 3.77
CA PHE A 45 5.08 1.50 3.69
C PHE A 45 3.62 1.14 3.90
N LEU A 46 3.14 0.24 3.07
CA LEU A 46 1.86 -0.45 3.24
C LEU A 46 2.10 -1.96 3.15
N CYS A 47 1.27 -2.78 3.80
CA CYS A 47 1.36 -4.22 3.59
C CYS A 47 1.02 -4.60 2.14
N ALA A 48 1.39 -5.82 1.74
CA ALA A 48 1.13 -6.33 0.42
C ALA A 48 -0.35 -6.20 0.03
N GLY A 49 -0.61 -5.55 -1.12
CA GLY A 49 -1.96 -5.32 -1.67
C GLY A 49 -2.58 -3.96 -1.29
N CYS A 50 -2.16 -3.37 -0.17
CA CYS A 50 -2.70 -2.10 0.28
C CYS A 50 -2.19 -0.92 -0.57
N ALA A 51 -0.93 -0.93 -1.01
CA ALA A 51 -0.41 0.17 -1.83
C ALA A 51 -1.13 0.29 -3.17
N ILE A 52 -1.34 -0.82 -3.88
CA ILE A 52 -2.05 -0.79 -5.16
C ILE A 52 -3.53 -0.44 -4.95
N SER A 53 -4.17 -0.94 -3.89
CA SER A 53 -5.53 -0.54 -3.54
C SER A 53 -5.62 0.97 -3.24
N ALA A 54 -4.62 1.54 -2.58
CA ALA A 54 -4.55 2.97 -2.31
C ALA A 54 -4.42 3.79 -3.61
N VAL A 55 -3.53 3.37 -4.52
CA VAL A 55 -3.38 4.02 -5.83
C VAL A 55 -4.67 3.90 -6.65
N ARG A 56 -5.33 2.73 -6.67
CA ARG A 56 -6.63 2.54 -7.33
C ARG A 56 -7.71 3.47 -6.77
N CYS A 57 -7.78 3.61 -5.45
CA CYS A 57 -8.71 4.53 -4.80
C CYS A 57 -8.50 5.98 -5.26
N SER A 58 -7.26 6.36 -5.59
CA SER A 58 -6.92 7.72 -6.05
C SER A 58 -7.33 8.05 -7.49
N THR A 59 -7.64 7.05 -8.34
CA THR A 59 -7.91 7.26 -9.76
C THR A 59 -9.41 7.21 -10.12
N GLY A 60 -10.27 6.76 -9.21
CA GLY A 60 -11.70 6.61 -9.47
C GLY A 60 -12.60 7.59 -8.69
N ASN A 61 -13.88 7.61 -9.08
CA ASN A 61 -15.00 8.15 -8.30
C ASN A 61 -16.01 7.02 -8.04
N PRO A 62 -15.64 6.03 -7.22
CA PRO A 62 -16.49 4.89 -6.89
C PRO A 62 -17.80 5.34 -6.22
N ASP A 63 -18.84 4.54 -6.38
CA ASP A 63 -20.12 4.74 -5.68
C ASP A 63 -19.94 4.60 -4.16
N GLU A 64 -20.83 5.20 -3.37
CA GLU A 64 -20.70 5.19 -1.90
C GLU A 64 -20.61 3.77 -1.30
N ASN A 65 -21.27 2.79 -1.93
CA ASN A 65 -21.31 1.40 -1.45
C ASN A 65 -20.26 0.50 -2.12
N GLU A 66 -19.47 1.02 -3.04
CA GLU A 66 -18.42 0.27 -3.72
C GLU A 66 -17.19 0.13 -2.81
N MET A 67 -16.55 -1.04 -2.85
CA MET A 67 -15.31 -1.29 -2.12
C MET A 67 -14.14 -0.57 -2.79
N VAL A 68 -13.51 0.34 -2.06
CA VAL A 68 -12.44 1.21 -2.60
C VAL A 68 -11.06 0.78 -2.15
N VAL A 69 -10.96 0.17 -0.97
CA VAL A 69 -9.69 -0.30 -0.40
C VAL A 69 -9.95 -1.58 0.39
N GLY A 70 -9.46 -2.72 -0.13
CA GLY A 70 -9.74 -4.02 0.47
C GLY A 70 -11.24 -4.29 0.55
N THR A 71 -11.76 -4.47 1.76
CA THR A 71 -13.18 -4.70 2.07
C THR A 71 -13.92 -3.42 2.47
N VAL A 72 -13.25 -2.26 2.49
CA VAL A 72 -13.82 -0.99 2.96
C VAL A 72 -14.50 -0.26 1.81
N THR A 73 -15.74 0.18 2.05
CA THR A 73 -16.50 0.99 1.11
C THR A 73 -16.15 2.47 1.21
N ARG A 74 -16.43 3.23 0.13
CA ARG A 74 -16.29 4.69 0.12
C ARG A 74 -17.04 5.35 1.28
N LYS A 75 -18.29 4.96 1.51
CA LYS A 75 -19.17 5.50 2.56
C LYS A 75 -18.57 5.35 3.96
N THR A 76 -17.95 4.21 4.25
CA THR A 76 -17.30 3.98 5.54
C THR A 76 -16.13 4.95 5.73
N MET A 77 -15.32 5.17 4.69
CA MET A 77 -14.21 6.14 4.73
C MET A 77 -14.70 7.59 4.82
N GLU A 78 -15.81 7.93 4.15
CA GLU A 78 -16.44 9.26 4.24
C GLU A 78 -17.02 9.51 5.64
N THR A 79 -17.67 8.50 6.23
CA THR A 79 -18.21 8.57 7.60
C THR A 79 -17.09 8.76 8.62
N ALA A 80 -15.96 8.09 8.44
CA ALA A 80 -14.74 8.31 9.23
C ALA A 80 -14.02 9.63 8.88
N GLY A 81 -14.47 10.34 7.84
CA GLY A 81 -13.90 11.61 7.40
C GLY A 81 -12.51 11.50 6.76
N ILE A 82 -12.09 10.34 6.26
CA ILE A 82 -10.73 10.12 5.72
C ILE A 82 -10.68 9.99 4.20
N TYR A 83 -11.83 9.80 3.52
CA TYR A 83 -11.87 9.44 2.11
C TYR A 83 -11.11 10.40 1.20
N GLU A 84 -11.43 11.70 1.27
CA GLU A 84 -10.82 12.71 0.40
C GLU A 84 -9.32 12.87 0.64
N ASP A 85 -8.87 12.88 1.90
CA ASP A 85 -7.44 13.02 2.20
C ASP A 85 -6.64 11.79 1.78
N TYR A 86 -7.19 10.60 2.01
CA TYR A 86 -6.58 9.36 1.56
C TYR A 86 -6.44 9.35 0.03
N LYS A 87 -7.53 9.69 -0.67
CA LYS A 87 -7.54 9.78 -2.14
C LYS A 87 -6.51 10.80 -2.66
N ASN A 88 -6.49 12.00 -2.08
CA ASN A 88 -5.60 13.08 -2.50
C ASN A 88 -4.12 12.78 -2.21
N THR A 89 -3.83 12.08 -1.11
CA THR A 89 -2.47 11.63 -0.77
C THR A 89 -1.97 10.66 -1.84
N PHE A 90 -2.72 9.59 -2.11
CA PHE A 90 -2.28 8.58 -3.07
C PHE A 90 -2.39 9.01 -4.53
N LYS A 91 -3.06 10.13 -4.83
CA LYS A 91 -3.03 10.76 -6.17
C LYS A 91 -1.63 11.23 -6.56
N LYS A 92 -0.79 11.57 -5.57
CA LYS A 92 0.61 12.00 -5.77
C LYS A 92 1.60 10.85 -5.81
N ALA A 93 1.13 9.58 -5.74
CA ALA A 93 2.02 8.44 -5.83
C ALA A 93 2.61 8.33 -7.24
N VAL A 94 3.94 8.20 -7.34
CA VAL A 94 4.71 8.08 -8.59
C VAL A 94 5.29 6.69 -8.79
N SER A 95 5.47 5.91 -7.72
CA SER A 95 5.90 4.53 -7.87
C SER A 95 5.53 3.64 -6.69
N VAL A 96 5.46 2.33 -6.97
CA VAL A 96 5.22 1.28 -5.99
C VAL A 96 6.27 0.19 -6.16
N GLN A 97 6.99 -0.12 -5.09
CA GLN A 97 7.97 -1.22 -5.05
C GLN A 97 7.46 -2.31 -4.12
N SER A 98 7.39 -3.55 -4.60
CA SER A 98 7.05 -4.70 -3.75
C SER A 98 8.30 -5.29 -3.10
N GLY A 99 8.16 -5.73 -1.86
CA GLY A 99 9.26 -6.27 -1.08
C GLY A 99 8.83 -6.85 0.26
N ALA A 100 9.81 -7.09 1.12
CA ALA A 100 9.62 -7.38 2.53
C ALA A 100 10.17 -6.24 3.38
N MET A 101 9.65 -6.08 4.60
CA MET A 101 10.18 -5.15 5.57
C MET A 101 11.51 -5.69 6.10
N ALA A 102 12.60 -4.94 5.92
CA ALA A 102 13.89 -5.29 6.50
C ALA A 102 13.97 -4.85 7.98
N PRO A 103 14.80 -5.49 8.82
CA PRO A 103 15.00 -5.12 10.22
C PRO A 103 15.39 -3.65 10.41
N GLU A 104 16.10 -3.06 9.44
CA GLU A 104 16.50 -1.64 9.49
C GLU A 104 15.38 -0.67 9.08
N GLY A 105 14.15 -1.15 8.88
CA GLY A 105 13.02 -0.34 8.45
C GLY A 105 13.06 0.07 6.97
N LYS A 106 13.82 -0.66 6.14
CA LYS A 106 13.95 -0.44 4.70
C LYS A 106 13.21 -1.52 3.92
N ILE A 107 13.06 -1.31 2.62
CA ILE A 107 12.49 -2.33 1.73
C ILE A 107 13.59 -3.30 1.29
N LEU A 108 13.36 -4.60 1.49
CA LEU A 108 14.07 -5.65 0.78
C LEU A 108 13.25 -5.99 -0.47
N SER A 109 13.73 -5.62 -1.66
CA SER A 109 13.07 -6.01 -2.92
C SER A 109 13.04 -7.52 -3.08
N VAL A 110 11.86 -8.10 -3.32
CA VAL A 110 11.70 -9.54 -3.61
C VAL A 110 11.94 -9.88 -5.10
N TRP A 111 12.23 -8.87 -5.93
CA TRP A 111 12.56 -9.05 -7.34
C TRP A 111 14.06 -9.06 -7.56
N VAL A 112 14.53 -9.89 -8.50
CA VAL A 112 15.94 -9.92 -8.96
C VAL A 112 16.40 -8.55 -9.46
N LYS A 113 15.54 -7.87 -10.22
CA LYS A 113 15.77 -6.49 -10.62
C LYS A 113 14.89 -5.57 -9.77
N GLU A 114 15.53 -4.67 -9.04
CA GLU A 114 14.87 -3.73 -8.12
C GLU A 114 14.20 -2.57 -8.87
N THR A 115 13.28 -2.90 -9.78
CA THR A 115 12.54 -1.90 -10.55
C THR A 115 11.19 -1.67 -9.88
N PRO A 116 10.88 -0.46 -9.40
CA PRO A 116 9.53 -0.16 -8.94
C PRO A 116 8.57 -0.03 -10.13
N LEU A 117 7.29 -0.36 -9.93
CA LEU A 117 6.24 0.02 -10.86
C LEU A 117 6.14 1.54 -10.87
N LYS A 118 6.25 2.16 -12.04
CA LYS A 118 5.95 3.58 -12.22
C LYS A 118 4.45 3.78 -12.37
N ILE A 119 3.91 4.74 -11.62
CA ILE A 119 2.53 5.18 -11.73
C ILE A 119 2.48 6.30 -12.74
N ASP A 120 1.91 6.02 -13.89
CA ASP A 120 1.74 6.96 -14.99
C ASP A 120 0.30 7.48 -14.96
N ARG A 121 0.12 8.75 -14.58
CA ARG A 121 -1.21 9.36 -14.43
C ARG A 121 -1.88 9.71 -15.76
N ASP A 122 -1.12 9.73 -16.86
CA ASP A 122 -1.68 9.95 -18.19
C ASP A 122 -2.30 8.66 -18.74
N THR A 123 -1.80 7.49 -18.33
CA THR A 123 -2.29 6.20 -18.80
C THR A 123 -3.04 5.36 -17.77
N MET A 124 -2.87 5.63 -16.47
CA MET A 124 -3.57 4.93 -15.37
C MET A 124 -4.66 5.81 -14.78
N THR A 125 -5.65 6.17 -15.61
CA THR A 125 -6.70 7.13 -15.26
C THR A 125 -7.91 6.50 -14.54
N ASP A 126 -7.99 5.18 -14.48
CA ASP A 126 -9.08 4.44 -13.83
C ASP A 126 -8.56 3.27 -12.95
N PRO A 127 -9.35 2.78 -11.98
CA PRO A 127 -8.94 1.72 -11.05
C PRO A 127 -8.61 0.37 -11.71
N ASP A 128 -9.24 0.03 -12.84
CA ASP A 128 -9.04 -1.24 -13.53
C ASP A 128 -7.73 -1.23 -14.32
N THR A 129 -7.42 -0.10 -14.96
CA THR A 129 -6.15 0.08 -15.66
C THR A 129 -4.97 0.05 -14.69
N VAL A 130 -5.07 0.68 -13.50
CA VAL A 130 -4.05 0.55 -12.43
C VAL A 130 -3.83 -0.93 -12.07
N SER A 131 -4.91 -1.67 -11.84
CA SER A 131 -4.86 -3.09 -11.46
C SER A 131 -4.20 -3.95 -12.55
N LYS A 132 -4.59 -3.73 -13.79
CA LYS A 132 -4.06 -4.45 -14.95
C LYS A 132 -2.57 -4.18 -15.13
N LYS A 133 -2.15 -2.92 -15.07
CA LYS A 133 -0.74 -2.52 -15.19
C LYS A 133 0.11 -3.11 -14.08
N TYR A 134 -0.38 -3.11 -12.84
CA TYR A 134 0.33 -3.77 -11.73
C TYR A 134 0.46 -5.28 -11.94
N ARG A 135 -0.63 -5.95 -12.34
CA ARG A 135 -0.61 -7.40 -12.61
C ARG A 135 0.35 -7.75 -13.75
N ASP A 136 0.34 -6.98 -14.85
CA ASP A 136 1.24 -7.18 -15.98
C ASP A 136 2.70 -6.90 -15.61
N PHE A 137 2.93 -5.88 -14.78
CA PHE A 137 4.25 -5.59 -14.22
C PHE A 137 4.77 -6.74 -13.37
N ALA A 138 3.96 -7.24 -12.42
CA ALA A 138 4.34 -8.33 -11.53
C ALA A 138 4.63 -9.63 -12.29
N LYS A 139 3.82 -9.98 -13.30
CA LYS A 139 4.04 -11.15 -14.16
C LYS A 139 5.35 -11.14 -14.94
N ARG A 140 5.93 -9.95 -15.16
CA ARG A 140 7.20 -9.78 -15.87
C ARG A 140 8.41 -9.77 -14.93
N GLN A 141 8.19 -9.74 -13.62
CA GLN A 141 9.28 -9.79 -12.66
C GLN A 141 9.72 -11.23 -12.41
N THR A 142 11.00 -11.39 -12.11
CA THR A 142 11.55 -12.63 -11.59
C THR A 142 11.74 -12.46 -10.08
N VAL A 143 11.17 -13.38 -9.31
CA VAL A 143 11.36 -13.44 -7.86
C VAL A 143 12.80 -13.83 -7.56
N ASP A 144 13.41 -13.15 -6.60
CA ASP A 144 14.69 -13.56 -6.03
C ASP A 144 14.41 -14.43 -4.79
N GLU A 145 14.38 -15.76 -5.01
CA GLU A 145 14.07 -16.74 -3.95
C GLU A 145 15.00 -16.60 -2.75
N SER A 146 16.27 -16.19 -2.94
CA SER A 146 17.19 -16.00 -1.82
C SER A 146 16.77 -14.88 -0.88
N ARG A 147 16.15 -13.82 -1.44
CA ARG A 147 15.61 -12.69 -0.67
C ARG A 147 14.27 -13.02 -0.04
N VAL A 148 13.48 -13.89 -0.67
CA VAL A 148 12.25 -14.43 -0.07
C VAL A 148 12.61 -15.26 1.16
N SER A 149 13.54 -16.21 1.05
CA SER A 149 13.99 -17.01 2.18
C SER A 149 14.56 -16.15 3.32
N LEU A 150 15.36 -15.13 2.99
CA LEU A 150 15.84 -14.18 4.01
C LEU A 150 14.70 -13.44 4.72
N ALA A 151 13.67 -13.03 4.00
CA ALA A 151 12.50 -12.40 4.59
C ALA A 151 11.69 -13.37 5.48
N GLU A 152 11.57 -14.64 5.07
CA GLU A 152 10.94 -15.69 5.88
C GLU A 152 11.73 -15.96 7.17
N GLU A 153 13.06 -16.06 7.07
CA GLU A 153 13.95 -16.19 8.24
C GLU A 153 13.78 -15.04 9.23
N TRP A 154 13.48 -13.83 8.75
CA TRP A 154 13.14 -12.72 9.64
C TRP A 154 11.78 -12.91 10.30
N GLN A 155 10.75 -13.40 9.61
CA GLN A 155 9.44 -13.60 10.26
C GLN A 155 9.49 -14.62 11.40
N ASP A 156 10.36 -15.63 11.29
CA ASP A 156 10.52 -16.68 12.29
C ASP A 156 11.38 -16.25 13.51
N GLN A 157 11.94 -15.04 13.48
CA GLN A 157 12.69 -14.47 14.61
C GLN A 157 11.76 -13.74 15.57
N ASP A 158 11.97 -13.94 16.87
CA ASP A 158 11.37 -13.11 17.91
C ASP A 158 12.08 -11.75 17.90
N TRP A 159 11.38 -10.74 17.38
CA TRP A 159 11.83 -9.35 17.41
C TRP A 159 11.36 -8.71 18.72
N GLU A 160 12.31 -8.40 19.61
CA GLU A 160 12.08 -7.63 20.85
C GLU A 160 11.87 -6.13 20.60
#